data_AF-R0KUC8-F1
#
_entry.id   AF-R0KUC8-F1
#
_cell.length_a   1.000
_cell.length_b   1.000
_cell.length_c   1.000
_cell.angle_alpha   90.00
_cell.angle_beta   90.00
_cell.angle_gamma   90.00
#
_symmetry.space_group_name_H-M   'P 1'
#
loop_
_entity.id
_entity.type
_entity.pdbx_description
1 polymer ?
#
loop_
_entity_poly.entity_id
_entity_poly.type
_entity_poly.pdbx_seq_one_letter_code
_entity_poly.pdbx_strand_id
1 'polypeptide(L)'
;MIFYGDCAILNLFYVILCVQSPFRRPIFDNQFGTHRILVPFQNETVITRVEIFEDDMKGDKNSFSLIYVNNKIKKTRNVLVIDINFIDKDCGKQYILYVLTNRNEEFYYEPFIYDKKTDSFTLTRLYGQKKLYVEYAPHICFGLVAGGALGALLYFFFKKLDL
;
A
#
# COMPACT_ATOMS: atom_id res chain seq x y z
N MET A 1 -19.70 -14.82 -38.97
CA MET A 1 -18.51 -15.04 -38.12
C MET A 1 -18.43 -13.86 -37.14
N ILE A 2 -19.17 -13.96 -36.03
CA ILE A 2 -19.30 -12.91 -35.02
C ILE A 2 -18.84 -13.54 -33.71
N PHE A 3 -17.54 -13.46 -33.39
CA PHE A 3 -16.97 -14.06 -32.18
C PHE A 3 -15.71 -13.31 -31.67
N TYR A 4 -15.64 -11.99 -31.87
CA TYR A 4 -14.51 -11.18 -31.38
C TYR A 4 -14.92 -9.95 -30.54
N GLY A 5 -16.21 -9.70 -30.33
CA GLY A 5 -16.71 -8.52 -29.60
C GLY A 5 -16.80 -8.67 -28.07
N ASP A 6 -17.00 -9.89 -27.57
CA ASP A 6 -17.41 -10.08 -26.16
C ASP A 6 -16.23 -10.15 -25.17
N CYS A 7 -15.02 -10.43 -25.63
CA CYS A 7 -13.83 -10.48 -24.76
C CYS A 7 -13.25 -9.10 -24.42
N ALA A 8 -13.47 -8.07 -25.24
CA ALA A 8 -12.93 -6.74 -24.99
C ALA A 8 -13.74 -5.98 -23.93
N ILE A 9 -15.07 -6.17 -23.92
CA ILE A 9 -15.98 -5.51 -22.96
C ILE A 9 -15.78 -6.09 -21.54
N LEU A 10 -15.52 -7.40 -21.41
CA LEU A 10 -15.23 -8.01 -20.11
C LEU A 10 -13.90 -7.52 -19.50
N ASN A 11 -12.86 -7.34 -20.33
CA ASN A 11 -11.58 -6.82 -19.86
C ASN A 11 -11.66 -5.32 -19.52
N LEU A 12 -12.44 -4.53 -20.28
CA LEU A 12 -12.69 -3.13 -19.94
C LEU A 12 -13.48 -3.02 -18.62
N PHE A 13 -14.46 -3.91 -18.38
CA PHE A 13 -15.17 -3.99 -17.10
C PHE A 13 -14.25 -4.38 -15.94
N TYR A 14 -13.31 -5.29 -16.13
CA TYR A 14 -12.33 -5.66 -15.08
C TYR A 14 -11.36 -4.52 -14.74
N VAL A 15 -10.98 -3.72 -15.74
CA VAL A 15 -10.13 -2.53 -15.55
C VAL A 15 -10.91 -1.37 -14.91
N ILE A 16 -12.22 -1.23 -15.22
CA ILE A 16 -13.11 -0.22 -14.63
C ILE A 16 -13.58 -0.60 -13.21
N LEU A 17 -13.71 -1.90 -12.91
CA LEU A 17 -14.02 -2.43 -11.58
C LEU A 17 -12.80 -2.58 -10.67
N CYS A 18 -11.59 -2.21 -11.12
CA CYS A 18 -10.61 -1.61 -10.22
C CYS A 18 -11.13 -0.24 -9.77
N VAL A 19 -12.29 -0.24 -9.10
CA VAL A 19 -12.74 0.84 -8.24
C VAL A 19 -11.55 1.12 -7.35
N GLN A 20 -10.87 2.24 -7.63
CA GLN A 20 -9.71 2.65 -6.86
C GLN A 20 -10.21 2.74 -5.43
N SER A 21 -9.80 1.78 -4.59
CA SER A 21 -10.12 1.80 -3.17
C SER A 21 -9.88 3.24 -2.68
N PRO A 22 -10.82 3.82 -1.93
CA PRO A 22 -10.63 5.17 -1.40
C PRO A 22 -9.37 5.25 -0.54
N PHE A 23 -8.83 4.11 -0.13
CA PHE A 23 -7.65 3.94 0.67
C PHE A 23 -6.44 3.46 -0.15
N ARG A 24 -5.28 4.05 0.14
CA ARG A 24 -3.98 3.60 -0.38
C ARG A 24 -3.24 2.74 0.64
N ARG A 25 -2.13 2.15 0.19
CA ARG A 25 -1.22 1.35 1.02
C ARG A 25 -0.75 2.15 2.25
N PRO A 26 -0.73 1.54 3.45
CA PRO A 26 -0.26 2.21 4.66
C PRO A 26 1.25 2.39 4.61
N ILE A 27 1.71 3.48 5.22
CA ILE A 27 3.13 3.81 5.39
C ILE A 27 3.42 3.78 6.88
N PHE A 28 4.46 3.05 7.27
CA PHE A 28 4.92 2.99 8.65
C PHE A 28 6.00 4.06 8.85
N ASP A 29 5.74 4.97 9.77
CA ASP A 29 6.64 6.08 10.11
C ASP A 29 7.19 5.86 11.52
N ASN A 30 8.50 6.04 11.69
CA ASN A 30 9.17 6.06 12.99
C ASN A 30 9.96 7.37 13.08
N GLN A 31 9.38 8.36 13.75
CA GLN A 31 10.03 9.63 14.02
C GLN A 31 10.33 9.73 15.50
N PHE A 32 11.62 9.77 15.84
CA PHE A 32 12.09 9.93 17.23
C PHE A 32 11.52 8.87 18.19
N GLY A 33 11.41 7.62 17.75
CA GLY A 33 10.89 6.51 18.56
C GLY A 33 9.36 6.46 18.68
N THR A 34 8.66 7.37 18.00
CA THR A 34 7.21 7.36 17.88
C THR A 34 6.80 6.63 16.61
N HIS A 35 6.15 5.48 16.76
CA HIS A 35 5.65 4.69 15.65
C HIS A 35 4.22 5.09 15.26
N ARG A 36 4.02 5.32 13.96
CA ARG A 36 2.72 5.71 13.41
C ARG A 36 2.42 4.94 12.14
N ILE A 37 1.14 4.70 11.89
CA ILE A 37 0.63 4.30 10.58
C ILE A 37 0.04 5.53 9.91
N LEU A 38 0.53 5.83 8.72
CA LEU A 38 0.01 6.86 7.85
C LEU A 38 -0.79 6.19 6.75
N VAL A 39 -2.09 6.52 6.67
CA VAL A 39 -3.01 5.92 5.73
C VAL A 39 -3.54 7.01 4.81
N PRO A 40 -3.03 7.10 3.57
CA PRO A 40 -3.55 8.05 2.59
C PRO A 40 -4.91 7.57 2.07
N PHE A 41 -5.86 8.49 1.91
CA PHE A 41 -7.19 8.22 1.37
C PHE A 41 -7.67 9.32 0.41
N GLN A 42 -8.84 9.19 -0.21
CA GLN A 42 -9.41 10.18 -1.12
C GLN A 42 -10.14 11.31 -0.37
N ASN A 43 -10.17 12.53 -0.93
CA ASN A 43 -10.73 13.74 -0.28
C ASN A 43 -12.14 13.57 0.32
N GLU A 44 -12.97 12.73 -0.30
CA GLU A 44 -14.39 12.59 0.05
C GLU A 44 -14.67 11.47 1.07
N THR A 45 -13.65 10.69 1.42
CA THR A 45 -13.81 9.56 2.35
C THR A 45 -13.92 10.06 3.78
N VAL A 46 -15.04 9.72 4.43
CA VAL A 46 -15.28 10.02 5.84
C VAL A 46 -15.12 8.74 6.64
N ILE A 47 -14.06 8.68 7.43
CA ILE A 47 -13.73 7.56 8.31
C ILE A 47 -14.46 7.75 9.63
N THR A 48 -15.13 6.71 10.12
CA THR A 48 -15.89 6.71 11.38
C THR A 48 -15.19 5.91 12.46
N ARG A 49 -14.46 4.85 12.09
CA ARG A 49 -13.75 4.01 13.04
C ARG A 49 -12.47 3.45 12.48
N VAL A 50 -11.49 3.31 13.35
CA VAL A 50 -10.25 2.60 13.12
C VAL A 50 -10.10 1.55 14.21
N GLU A 51 -9.75 0.34 13.81
CA GLU A 51 -9.48 -0.76 14.73
C GLU A 51 -8.14 -1.41 14.38
N ILE A 52 -7.42 -1.91 15.38
CA ILE A 52 -6.24 -2.76 15.17
C ILE A 52 -6.46 -4.06 15.90
N PHE A 53 -6.24 -5.15 15.18
CA PHE A 53 -6.30 -6.51 15.70
C PHE A 53 -4.90 -7.10 15.79
N GLU A 54 -4.69 -7.98 16.76
CA GLU A 54 -3.47 -8.74 17.00
C GLU A 54 -3.75 -10.23 16.84
N ASP A 55 -2.79 -10.97 16.28
CA ASP A 55 -2.80 -12.43 16.28
C ASP A 55 -1.39 -12.97 16.51
N ASP A 56 -1.30 -14.20 17.01
CA ASP A 56 -0.03 -14.92 17.11
C ASP A 56 0.35 -15.48 15.73
N MET A 57 1.56 -15.17 15.24
CA MET A 57 2.06 -15.70 13.96
C MET A 57 2.08 -17.24 13.89
N LYS A 58 2.15 -17.89 15.05
CA LYS A 58 2.16 -19.36 15.20
C LYS A 58 0.80 -19.92 15.64
N GLY A 59 -0.19 -19.06 15.84
CA GLY A 59 -1.53 -19.43 16.29
C GLY A 59 -2.39 -19.99 15.17
N ASP A 60 -3.61 -20.39 15.53
CA ASP A 60 -4.63 -20.74 14.54
C ASP A 60 -5.00 -19.49 13.73
N LYS A 61 -5.04 -19.64 12.40
CA LYS A 61 -5.11 -18.53 11.42
C LYS A 61 -6.32 -17.58 11.52
N ASN A 62 -7.19 -17.72 12.52
CA ASN A 62 -8.45 -16.99 12.65
C ASN A 62 -8.65 -16.33 14.04
N SER A 63 -7.61 -16.17 14.86
CA SER A 63 -7.73 -15.64 16.23
C SER A 63 -7.35 -14.16 16.40
N PHE A 64 -7.64 -13.32 15.41
CA PHE A 64 -7.40 -11.89 15.54
C PHE A 64 -8.23 -11.28 16.68
N SER A 65 -7.53 -10.78 17.69
CA SER A 65 -8.08 -10.16 18.89
C SER A 65 -7.96 -8.64 18.80
N LEU A 66 -9.02 -7.92 19.13
CA LEU A 66 -9.04 -6.46 19.07
C LEU A 66 -8.16 -5.84 20.16
N ILE A 67 -7.15 -5.05 19.78
CA ILE A 67 -6.24 -4.39 20.73
C ILE A 67 -6.41 -2.87 20.77
N TYR A 68 -7.08 -2.29 19.76
CA TYR A 68 -7.27 -0.85 19.67
C TYR A 68 -8.55 -0.50 18.91
N VAL A 69 -9.28 0.48 19.43
CA VAL A 69 -10.44 1.09 18.79
C VAL A 69 -10.32 2.58 18.92
N ASN A 70 -10.49 3.31 17.81
CA ASN A 70 -10.61 4.74 17.83
C ASN A 70 -11.77 5.21 16.95
N ASN A 71 -12.75 5.85 17.61
CA ASN A 71 -13.89 6.52 16.97
C ASN A 71 -13.64 8.03 16.76
N LYS A 72 -12.59 8.59 17.38
CA LYS A 72 -12.18 10.00 17.27
C LYS A 72 -11.01 10.12 16.30
N ILE A 73 -11.36 10.15 15.02
CA ILE A 73 -10.39 10.12 13.93
C ILE A 73 -9.57 11.41 13.86
N LYS A 74 -8.26 11.29 14.12
CA LYS A 74 -7.30 12.35 13.83
C LYS A 74 -6.82 12.20 12.39
N LYS A 75 -7.10 13.20 11.56
CA LYS A 75 -6.60 13.25 10.16
C LYS A 75 -5.89 14.57 9.89
N THR A 76 -4.87 14.48 9.05
CA THR A 76 -4.20 15.65 8.47
C THR A 76 -4.46 15.61 6.98
N ARG A 77 -5.34 16.50 6.48
CA ARG A 77 -5.84 16.46 5.10
C ARG A 77 -6.42 15.07 4.78
N ASN A 78 -5.83 14.38 3.81
CA ASN A 78 -6.26 13.05 3.35
C ASN A 78 -5.34 11.94 3.87
N VAL A 79 -4.71 12.16 5.01
CA VAL A 79 -3.87 11.15 5.66
C VAL A 79 -4.42 10.93 7.05
N LEU A 80 -4.82 9.70 7.30
CA LEU A 80 -5.19 9.22 8.63
C LEU A 80 -3.89 8.88 9.35
N VAL A 81 -3.73 9.43 10.56
CA VAL A 81 -2.54 9.24 11.38
C VAL A 81 -2.93 8.44 12.61
N ILE A 82 -2.38 7.24 12.72
CA ILE A 82 -2.67 6.29 13.80
C ILE A 82 -1.40 6.12 14.61
N ASP A 83 -1.42 6.56 15.88
CA ASP A 83 -0.33 6.28 16.82
C ASP A 83 -0.41 4.80 17.21
N ILE A 84 0.69 4.07 17.07
CA ILE A 84 0.80 2.64 17.38
C ILE A 84 1.90 2.35 18.40
N ASN A 85 2.29 3.34 19.20
CA ASN A 85 3.28 3.15 20.28
C ASN A 85 2.82 2.17 21.36
N PHE A 86 1.52 1.96 21.49
CA PHE A 86 0.95 1.00 22.45
C PHE A 86 1.17 -0.46 22.02
N ILE A 87 1.51 -0.71 20.76
CA ILE A 87 1.71 -2.06 20.24
C ILE A 87 3.01 -2.63 20.82
N ASP A 88 2.93 -3.85 21.34
CA ASP A 88 4.10 -4.58 21.80
C ASP A 88 5.02 -4.91 20.61
N LYS A 89 6.31 -4.63 20.81
CA LYS A 89 7.38 -4.80 19.82
C LYS A 89 8.04 -6.18 19.94
N ASP A 90 7.47 -7.05 20.75
CA ASP A 90 7.93 -8.42 20.89
C ASP A 90 7.73 -9.28 19.65
N CYS A 91 8.64 -10.25 19.48
CA CYS A 91 8.63 -11.11 18.31
C CYS A 91 7.52 -12.17 18.43
N GLY A 92 6.73 -12.32 17.39
CA GLY A 92 5.75 -13.42 17.27
C GLY A 92 4.30 -12.97 17.08
N LYS A 93 4.04 -11.66 17.13
CA LYS A 93 2.72 -11.09 16.84
C LYS A 93 2.64 -10.52 15.42
N GLN A 94 1.45 -10.58 14.85
CA GLN A 94 1.07 -9.89 13.63
C GLN A 94 -0.19 -9.06 13.88
N TYR A 95 -0.33 -7.99 13.11
CA TYR A 95 -1.38 -7.01 13.32
C TYR A 95 -2.12 -6.71 12.02
N ILE A 96 -3.42 -6.47 12.11
CA ILE A 96 -4.25 -6.02 10.99
C ILE A 96 -4.87 -4.69 11.34
N LEU A 97 -4.80 -3.74 10.40
CA LEU A 97 -5.52 -2.49 10.47
C LEU A 97 -6.89 -2.65 9.79
N TYR A 98 -7.93 -2.19 10.47
CA TYR A 98 -9.29 -2.11 9.96
C TYR A 98 -9.77 -0.66 9.97
N VAL A 99 -10.46 -0.25 8.91
CA VAL A 99 -11.04 1.08 8.77
C VAL A 99 -12.50 0.97 8.31
N LEU A 100 -13.39 1.65 9.03
CA LEU A 100 -14.82 1.76 8.71
C LEU A 100 -15.14 3.19 8.26
N THR A 101 -15.95 3.32 7.21
CA THR A 101 -16.43 4.62 6.71
C THR A 101 -17.84 4.93 7.22
N ASN A 102 -18.29 6.18 7.01
CA ASN A 102 -19.66 6.58 7.30
C ASN A 102 -20.70 5.94 6.37
N ARG A 103 -20.26 5.30 5.28
CA ARG A 103 -21.10 4.49 4.38
C ARG A 103 -21.18 3.02 4.80
N ASN A 104 -20.67 2.68 5.99
CA ASN A 104 -20.51 1.31 6.47
C ASN A 104 -19.65 0.42 5.54
N GLU A 105 -18.71 1.02 4.80
CA GLU A 105 -17.75 0.27 4.00
C GLU A 105 -16.57 -0.14 4.89
N GLU A 106 -16.21 -1.41 4.81
CA GLU A 106 -15.16 -2.02 5.62
C GLU A 106 -13.88 -2.24 4.81
N PHE A 107 -12.75 -1.81 5.37
CA PHE A 107 -11.45 -1.93 4.72
C PHE A 107 -10.46 -2.61 5.65
N TYR A 108 -10.04 -3.82 5.27
CA TYR A 108 -8.99 -4.58 5.95
C TYR A 108 -7.68 -4.42 5.21
N TYR A 109 -6.65 -4.07 5.95
CA TYR A 109 -5.29 -4.00 5.43
C TYR A 109 -4.58 -5.33 5.56
N GLU A 110 -3.55 -5.49 4.72
CA GLU A 110 -2.62 -6.60 4.84
C GLU A 110 -1.97 -6.63 6.24
N PRO A 111 -1.69 -7.83 6.79
CA PRO A 111 -1.00 -7.96 8.06
C PRO A 111 0.37 -7.26 8.08
N PHE A 112 0.71 -6.70 9.23
CA PHE A 112 1.99 -6.03 9.48
C PHE A 112 2.60 -6.45 10.81
N ILE A 113 3.92 -6.31 10.92
CA ILE A 113 4.72 -6.89 12.00
C ILE A 113 5.85 -5.92 12.38
N TYR A 114 6.38 -6.07 13.59
CA TYR A 114 7.55 -5.31 14.02
C TYR A 114 8.85 -5.94 13.51
N ASP A 115 9.65 -5.19 12.75
CA ASP A 115 10.99 -5.57 12.34
C ASP A 115 12.04 -4.94 13.27
N LYS A 116 12.54 -5.76 14.21
CA LYS A 116 13.62 -5.38 15.14
C LYS A 116 14.90 -4.92 14.44
N LYS A 117 15.15 -5.34 13.18
CA LYS A 117 16.36 -4.96 12.45
C LYS A 117 16.31 -3.54 11.90
N THR A 118 15.12 -3.07 11.54
CA THR A 118 14.92 -1.73 10.98
C THR A 118 14.28 -0.78 12.00
N ASP A 119 14.00 -1.28 13.21
CA ASP A 119 13.29 -0.55 14.26
C ASP A 119 11.97 0.06 13.75
N SER A 120 11.22 -0.71 12.95
CA SER A 120 10.02 -0.22 12.30
C SER A 120 9.02 -1.33 12.03
N PHE A 121 7.76 -0.94 11.84
CA PHE A 121 6.73 -1.86 11.37
C PHE A 121 6.82 -2.02 9.85
N THR A 122 6.52 -3.22 9.37
CA THR A 122 6.48 -3.51 7.93
C THR A 122 5.38 -4.51 7.63
N LEU A 123 4.90 -4.51 6.39
CA LEU A 123 3.94 -5.51 5.93
C LEU A 123 4.58 -6.89 5.98
N THR A 124 3.85 -7.90 6.45
CA THR A 124 4.35 -9.27 6.62
C THR A 124 4.95 -9.82 5.32
N ARG A 125 4.32 -9.54 4.17
CA ARG A 125 4.85 -9.98 2.86
C ARG A 125 6.20 -9.37 2.47
N LEU A 126 6.53 -8.19 3.01
CA LEU A 126 7.79 -7.50 2.76
C LEU A 126 8.86 -7.86 3.79
N TYR A 127 8.47 -8.49 4.90
CA TYR A 127 9.41 -8.87 5.94
C TYR A 127 10.43 -9.87 5.39
N GLY A 128 11.72 -9.56 5.59
CA GLY A 128 12.82 -10.34 5.02
C GLY A 128 13.10 -10.10 3.53
N GLN A 129 12.21 -9.42 2.79
CA GLN A 129 12.42 -9.06 1.38
C GLN A 129 13.25 -7.76 1.24
N LYS A 130 14.47 -7.75 1.80
CA LYS A 130 15.40 -6.62 1.60
C LYS A 130 16.06 -6.58 0.20
N LYS A 131 15.95 -7.65 -0.61
CA LYS A 131 16.77 -7.78 -1.82
C LYS A 131 16.15 -7.27 -3.12
N LEU A 132 14.84 -7.42 -3.37
CA LEU A 132 14.28 -7.15 -4.69
C LEU A 132 14.30 -5.66 -5.10
N TYR A 133 13.99 -4.71 -4.20
CA TYR A 133 13.89 -3.30 -4.64
C TYR A 133 15.26 -2.64 -4.88
N VAL A 134 16.27 -2.99 -4.07
CA VAL A 134 17.64 -2.46 -4.21
C VAL A 134 18.35 -3.10 -5.42
N GLU A 135 18.07 -4.37 -5.69
CA GLU A 135 18.68 -5.11 -6.81
C GLU A 135 18.12 -4.66 -8.18
N TYR A 136 16.84 -4.30 -8.26
CA TYR A 136 16.20 -3.91 -9.53
C TYR A 136 16.14 -2.40 -9.80
N ALA A 137 16.30 -1.54 -8.78
CA ALA A 137 16.40 -0.09 -8.96
C ALA A 137 17.44 0.35 -10.01
N PRO A 138 18.69 -0.19 -10.04
CA PRO A 138 19.65 0.18 -11.07
C PRO A 138 19.20 -0.24 -12.48
N HIS A 139 18.52 -1.37 -12.62
CA HIS A 139 18.03 -1.86 -13.92
C HIS A 139 16.88 -0.99 -14.47
N ILE A 140 15.96 -0.55 -13.60
CA ILE A 140 14.87 0.36 -13.98
C ILE A 140 15.42 1.73 -14.39
N CYS A 141 16.40 2.24 -13.65
CA CYS A 141 17.04 3.52 -13.93
C CYS A 141 17.79 3.48 -15.28
N PHE A 142 18.54 2.39 -15.54
CA PHE A 142 19.23 2.20 -16.82
C PHE A 142 18.25 2.10 -17.99
N GLY A 143 17.14 1.38 -17.83
CA GLY A 143 16.10 1.26 -18.87
C GLY A 143 15.48 2.61 -19.26
N LEU A 144 15.20 3.48 -18.29
CA LEU A 144 14.64 4.80 -18.54
C LEU A 144 15.64 5.74 -19.23
N VAL A 145 16.90 5.72 -18.81
CA VAL A 145 17.95 6.56 -19.41
C VAL A 145 18.26 6.09 -20.83
N ALA A 146 18.42 4.78 -21.06
CA ALA A 146 18.67 4.23 -22.38
C ALA A 146 17.48 4.47 -23.33
N GLY A 147 16.24 4.25 -22.86
CA GLY A 147 15.03 4.51 -23.64
C GLY A 147 14.86 5.99 -24.00
N GLY A 148 15.11 6.89 -23.05
CA GLY A 148 15.06 8.33 -23.29
C GLY A 148 16.12 8.81 -24.28
N ALA A 149 17.36 8.32 -24.17
CA ALA A 149 18.45 8.65 -25.10
C ALA A 149 18.16 8.15 -26.52
N LEU A 150 17.64 6.93 -26.66
CA LEU A 150 17.29 6.36 -27.96
C LEU A 150 16.11 7.08 -28.62
N GLY A 151 15.09 7.45 -27.83
CA GLY A 151 13.97 8.26 -28.30
C GLY A 151 14.41 9.66 -28.76
N ALA A 152 15.33 10.29 -28.03
CA ALA A 152 15.90 11.58 -28.43
C ALA A 152 16.70 11.47 -29.74
N LEU A 153 17.53 10.43 -29.90
CA LEU A 153 18.27 10.20 -31.13
C LEU A 153 17.34 9.98 -32.32
N LEU A 154 16.33 9.12 -32.18
CA LEU A 154 15.34 8.88 -33.24
C LEU A 154 14.60 10.17 -33.63
N TYR A 155 14.19 10.98 -32.65
CA TYR A 155 13.56 12.28 -32.91
C TYR A 155 14.45 13.19 -33.75
N PHE A 156 15.74 13.30 -33.41
CA PHE A 156 16.69 14.11 -34.19
C PHE A 156 16.96 13.56 -35.59
N PHE A 157 17.03 12.24 -35.76
CA PHE A 157 17.22 11.62 -37.07
C PHE A 157 16.01 11.83 -37.99
N PHE A 158 14.78 11.57 -37.49
CA PHE A 158 13.57 11.75 -38.30
C PHE A 158 13.27 13.21 -38.61
N LYS A 159 13.50 14.12 -37.66
CA LYS A 159 13.35 15.57 -37.90
C LYS A 159 14.32 16.12 -38.96
N LYS A 160 15.46 15.46 -39.17
CA LYS A 160 16.48 15.86 -40.15
C LYS A 160 16.25 15.24 -41.53
N LEU A 161 15.34 14.26 -41.65
CA LEU A 161 14.98 13.59 -42.90
C LEU A 161 13.79 14.25 -43.62
N ASP A 162 13.05 15.13 -42.95
CA ASP A 162 11.96 15.94 -43.52
C ASP A 162 12.45 17.27 -44.13
N LEU A 163 13.68 17.32 -44.68
CA LEU A 163 14.28 18.51 -45.32
C LEU A 163 15.00 18.13 -46.62
#